data_AF-T0T745-F1
#
_entry.id   AF-T0T745-F1
#
_cell.length_a   1.000
_cell.length_b   1.000
_cell.length_c   1.000
_cell.angle_alpha   90.00
_cell.angle_beta   90.00
_cell.angle_gamma   90.00
#
_symmetry.space_group_name_H-M   'P 1'
#
loop_
_entity.id
_entity.type
_entity.pdbx_description
1 polymer ?
#
loop_
_entity_poly.entity_id
_entity_poly.type
_entity_poly.pdbx_seq_one_letter_code
_entity_poly.pdbx_strand_id
1 'polypeptide(L)'
;MLSICQFKNLNYLLIFLTLLVSSCAKKEVIVETISPTGNWFSTKDQFRYKNFEGEPESHLFFDFKPVLNIDKKYLDVVVVTPERSDFHYEFDLVSGKRYFSHSYCKESDVWKSYEPSLSTPPYTEAFVPRLLDQLKMPQKVVIFGDRQYLSSESFPQDETVRVRVIGGMIEQFCDSFPCDENKKWNSRLVLFAVSPLDPAYKDTHSFATLIKKIDWKEVKAFLENARGRTINDRSFYPAYRLIGQVFPTKAMKMALEMGHLFSDREAKTLRRSCENVYQKLYNLKTDVLQAEGTFPKAFHQFYKRYWNLFKTCRRYVRASSITHNAKDHWFMEYMASFIHAEQMGYLYQCRTKAWVRNVEGVVKRRENAQEEELKFCTSESLNLAFEKAINLMTGLSSSGRSYYRYIQYDSGAKSLGNKIYSWVRDNGKRLSCEKPRKYSVFPSDVTWSPIKNPENKDKDVSVYIR
;
A
#
# COMPACT_ATOMS: atom_id res chain seq x y z
N MET A 1 38.87 47.36 -53.80
CA MET A 1 37.66 46.55 -54.00
C MET A 1 37.80 45.18 -53.31
N LEU A 2 37.78 45.12 -51.98
CA LEU A 2 37.95 43.84 -51.24
C LEU A 2 37.42 43.97 -49.81
N SER A 3 36.14 44.35 -49.62
CA SER A 3 35.56 44.45 -48.26
C SER A 3 34.05 44.24 -48.15
N ILE A 4 33.37 43.66 -49.16
CA ILE A 4 31.88 43.55 -49.14
C ILE A 4 31.37 42.09 -49.04
N CYS A 5 32.22 41.06 -49.20
CA CYS A 5 31.74 39.67 -49.19
C CYS A 5 31.67 38.96 -47.82
N GLN A 6 32.22 39.53 -46.73
CA GLN A 6 32.21 38.84 -45.43
C GLN A 6 30.95 39.09 -44.56
N PHE A 7 30.15 40.11 -44.86
CA PHE A 7 28.95 40.42 -44.07
C PHE A 7 27.71 39.58 -44.42
N LYS A 8 27.67 38.93 -45.59
CA LYS A 8 26.52 38.06 -45.95
C LYS A 8 26.50 36.73 -45.19
N ASN A 9 27.67 36.12 -44.94
CA ASN A 9 27.74 34.83 -44.23
C ASN A 9 27.45 34.94 -42.73
N LEU A 10 27.70 36.11 -42.11
CA LEU A 10 27.42 36.33 -40.68
C LEU A 10 25.91 36.39 -40.40
N ASN A 11 25.12 36.96 -41.32
CA ASN A 11 23.67 37.04 -41.17
C ASN A 11 22.98 35.67 -41.28
N TYR A 12 23.45 34.78 -42.16
CA TYR A 12 22.92 33.42 -42.22
C TYR A 12 23.27 32.61 -40.98
N LEU A 13 24.47 32.80 -40.41
CA LEU A 13 24.87 32.16 -39.17
C LEU A 13 24.03 32.64 -37.97
N LEU A 14 23.74 33.95 -37.88
CA LEU A 14 22.88 34.51 -36.83
C LEU A 14 21.43 34.03 -36.96
N ILE A 15 20.89 33.94 -38.17
CA ILE A 15 19.53 33.43 -38.42
C ILE A 15 19.43 31.94 -38.09
N PHE A 16 20.47 31.16 -38.39
CA PHE A 16 20.53 29.74 -38.01
C PHE A 16 20.67 29.56 -36.49
N LEU A 17 21.44 30.43 -35.82
CA LEU A 17 21.57 30.43 -34.37
C LEU A 17 20.26 30.82 -33.68
N THR A 18 19.54 31.84 -34.16
CA THR A 18 18.23 32.23 -33.60
C THR A 18 17.15 31.18 -33.86
N LEU A 19 17.17 30.50 -35.02
CA LEU A 19 16.30 29.35 -35.29
C LEU A 19 16.60 28.17 -34.35
N LEU A 20 17.87 27.89 -34.06
CA LEU A 20 18.26 26.84 -33.12
C LEU A 20 17.89 27.17 -31.65
N VAL A 21 17.97 28.45 -31.25
CA VAL A 21 17.61 28.88 -29.88
C VAL A 21 16.08 28.94 -29.70
N SER A 22 15.32 29.23 -30.77
CA SER A 22 13.85 29.28 -30.72
C SER A 22 13.16 27.91 -30.66
N SER A 23 13.88 26.80 -30.95
CA SER A 23 13.30 25.45 -30.98
C SER A 23 13.37 24.70 -29.63
N CYS A 24 13.85 25.32 -28.56
CA CYS A 24 13.90 24.70 -27.22
C CYS A 24 13.15 25.49 -26.14
N ALA A 25 12.17 26.32 -26.51
CA ALA A 25 11.17 26.76 -25.55
C ALA A 25 10.28 25.56 -25.21
N LYS A 26 10.64 24.80 -24.16
CA LYS A 26 9.73 23.82 -23.55
C LYS A 26 8.47 24.57 -23.18
N LYS A 27 7.37 24.28 -23.89
CA LYS A 27 6.06 24.82 -23.56
C LYS A 27 5.76 24.43 -22.12
N GLU A 28 5.69 25.42 -21.24
CA GLU A 28 5.31 25.19 -19.85
C GLU A 28 3.85 24.72 -19.84
N VAL A 29 3.63 23.49 -19.40
CA VAL A 29 2.29 22.91 -19.34
C VAL A 29 1.77 23.11 -17.93
N ILE A 30 0.73 23.93 -17.80
CA ILE A 30 0.05 24.11 -16.51
C ILE A 30 -0.83 22.87 -16.29
N VAL A 31 -0.38 21.99 -15.41
CA VAL A 31 -1.18 20.86 -14.92
C VAL A 31 -2.05 21.39 -13.79
N GLU A 32 -3.38 21.29 -13.90
CA GLU A 32 -4.28 21.59 -12.78
C GLU A 32 -4.06 20.56 -11.68
N THR A 33 -3.43 20.98 -10.58
CA THR A 33 -3.13 20.11 -9.44
C THR A 33 -3.80 20.64 -8.17
N ILE A 34 -4.07 19.72 -7.25
CA ILE A 34 -4.61 20.03 -5.92
C ILE A 34 -3.61 19.50 -4.91
N SER A 35 -3.24 20.32 -3.93
CA SER A 35 -2.35 19.96 -2.81
C SER A 35 -3.15 19.56 -1.56
N PRO A 36 -2.63 18.67 -0.71
CA PRO A 36 -3.33 18.15 0.44
C PRO A 36 -3.29 19.14 1.61
N THR A 37 -4.25 19.01 2.53
CA THR A 37 -4.48 19.99 3.61
C THR A 37 -4.01 19.52 4.99
N GLY A 38 -3.55 18.27 5.13
CA GLY A 38 -3.15 17.69 6.43
C GLY A 38 -4.31 17.44 7.41
N ASN A 39 -5.55 17.64 6.95
CA ASN A 39 -6.76 17.57 7.80
C ASN A 39 -7.00 16.20 8.42
N TRP A 40 -6.55 15.12 7.78
CA TRP A 40 -6.67 13.76 8.29
C TRP A 40 -5.95 13.58 9.62
N PHE A 41 -4.72 14.11 9.74
CA PHE A 41 -3.91 14.01 10.94
C PHE A 41 -4.09 15.19 11.91
N SER A 42 -4.89 16.20 11.56
CA SER A 42 -5.35 17.27 12.45
C SER A 42 -6.33 16.76 13.51
N THR A 43 -5.81 16.07 14.52
CA THR A 43 -6.56 15.45 15.62
C THR A 43 -5.86 15.63 16.98
N LYS A 44 -6.32 14.93 18.03
CA LYS A 44 -5.68 14.87 19.36
C LYS A 44 -4.20 14.52 19.23
N ASP A 45 -3.35 15.13 20.06
CA ASP A 45 -1.89 15.03 19.92
C ASP A 45 -1.36 13.59 19.92
N GLN A 46 -1.97 12.69 20.71
CA GLN A 46 -1.57 11.28 20.77
C GLN A 46 -1.71 10.52 19.43
N PHE A 47 -2.58 11.00 18.53
CA PHE A 47 -2.81 10.43 17.20
C PHE A 47 -2.30 11.33 16.08
N ARG A 48 -1.83 12.54 16.40
CA ARG A 48 -1.36 13.52 15.42
C ARG A 48 0.00 13.12 14.89
N TYR A 49 0.11 13.02 13.58
CA TYR A 49 1.36 12.76 12.89
C TYR A 49 1.91 14.05 12.31
N LYS A 50 3.14 14.42 12.69
CA LYS A 50 3.73 15.73 12.42
C LYS A 50 4.94 15.64 11.50
N ASN A 51 5.11 16.64 10.66
CA ASN A 51 6.30 16.86 9.85
C ASN A 51 7.45 17.39 10.73
N PHE A 52 8.58 17.74 10.11
CA PHE A 52 9.73 18.30 10.85
C PHE A 52 9.48 19.69 11.45
N GLU A 53 8.53 20.44 10.89
CA GLU A 53 8.12 21.77 11.35
C GLU A 53 7.05 21.69 12.46
N GLY A 54 6.58 20.48 12.80
CA GLY A 54 5.56 20.26 13.83
C GLY A 54 4.12 20.35 13.32
N GLU A 55 3.92 20.57 12.02
CA GLU A 55 2.60 20.63 11.38
C GLU A 55 2.06 19.23 11.07
N PRO A 56 0.72 19.02 11.09
CA PRO A 56 0.13 17.76 10.65
C PRO A 56 0.54 17.38 9.23
N GLU A 57 1.04 16.16 9.07
CA GLU A 57 1.38 15.59 7.76
C GLU A 57 0.15 15.41 6.86
N SER A 58 0.38 15.38 5.55
CA SER A 58 -0.64 15.02 4.56
C SER A 58 -0.87 13.52 4.49
N HIS A 59 -2.13 13.12 4.29
CA HIS A 59 -2.53 11.76 3.97
C HIS A 59 -3.10 11.65 2.56
N LEU A 60 -2.30 11.14 1.62
CA LEU A 60 -2.62 11.18 0.17
C LEU A 60 -3.89 10.42 -0.23
N PHE A 61 -4.43 9.56 0.64
CA PHE A 61 -5.72 8.91 0.36
C PHE A 61 -6.92 9.65 0.92
N PHE A 62 -6.82 10.33 2.07
CA PHE A 62 -7.96 10.89 2.78
C PHE A 62 -8.06 12.42 2.67
N ASP A 63 -6.95 13.12 2.47
CA ASP A 63 -6.94 14.59 2.37
C ASP A 63 -7.41 15.11 1.02
N PHE A 64 -7.36 14.30 -0.03
CA PHE A 64 -7.90 14.68 -1.34
C PHE A 64 -9.34 14.23 -1.48
N LYS A 65 -10.20 15.15 -1.93
CA LYS A 65 -11.54 14.83 -2.41
C LYS A 65 -11.46 14.69 -3.93
N PRO A 66 -11.49 13.46 -4.49
CA PRO A 66 -11.33 13.29 -5.92
C PRO A 66 -12.50 13.92 -6.67
N VAL A 67 -12.24 14.69 -7.73
CA VAL A 67 -13.27 14.99 -8.72
C VAL A 67 -13.46 13.75 -9.57
N LEU A 68 -14.68 13.23 -9.60
CA LEU A 68 -15.05 12.08 -10.42
C LEU A 68 -16.27 12.45 -11.27
N ASN A 69 -16.12 12.37 -12.59
CA ASN A 69 -17.17 12.65 -13.54
C ASN A 69 -17.33 11.46 -14.50
N ILE A 70 -18.38 10.66 -14.29
CA ILE A 70 -18.64 9.43 -15.06
C ILE A 70 -18.95 9.75 -16.53
N ASP A 71 -19.70 10.82 -16.79
CA ASP A 71 -20.16 11.18 -18.14
C ASP A 71 -18.99 11.66 -19.01
N LYS A 72 -18.16 12.55 -18.45
CA LYS A 72 -16.93 13.04 -19.08
C LYS A 72 -15.77 12.05 -18.96
N LYS A 73 -15.95 10.97 -18.19
CA LYS A 73 -14.95 9.93 -17.92
C LYS A 73 -13.65 10.49 -17.31
N TYR A 74 -13.76 11.56 -16.54
CA TYR A 74 -12.60 12.14 -15.84
C TYR A 74 -12.58 11.70 -14.40
N LEU A 75 -11.36 11.48 -13.88
CA LEU A 75 -11.14 11.29 -12.47
C LEU A 75 -9.79 11.88 -12.06
N ASP A 76 -9.68 12.29 -10.80
CA ASP A 76 -8.44 12.73 -10.20
C ASP A 76 -7.69 11.54 -9.56
N VAL A 77 -6.38 11.47 -9.76
CA VAL A 77 -5.50 10.42 -9.24
C VAL A 77 -4.27 10.97 -8.55
N VAL A 78 -3.70 10.17 -7.66
CA VAL A 78 -2.36 10.39 -7.09
C VAL A 78 -1.39 9.41 -7.73
N VAL A 79 -0.35 9.93 -8.38
CA VAL A 79 0.72 9.11 -8.99
C VAL A 79 1.53 8.41 -7.90
N VAL A 80 1.83 7.12 -8.11
CA VAL A 80 2.64 6.29 -7.21
C VAL A 80 3.97 5.90 -7.85
N THR A 81 3.95 5.34 -9.07
CA THR A 81 5.17 4.96 -9.79
C THR A 81 5.11 5.56 -11.20
N PRO A 82 6.04 6.45 -11.59
CA PRO A 82 6.02 7.06 -12.92
C PRO A 82 6.45 6.06 -14.02
N GLU A 83 6.05 6.34 -15.26
CA GLU A 83 6.55 5.67 -16.45
C GLU A 83 8.09 5.68 -16.47
N ARG A 84 8.69 4.58 -16.94
CA ARG A 84 10.15 4.40 -17.07
C ARG A 84 10.93 4.54 -15.77
N SER A 85 10.27 4.44 -14.62
CA SER A 85 10.95 4.38 -13.32
C SER A 85 11.82 3.13 -13.23
N ASP A 86 13.03 3.25 -12.68
CA ASP A 86 13.86 2.11 -12.28
C ASP A 86 13.37 1.43 -10.99
N PHE A 87 12.43 2.07 -10.29
CA PHE A 87 11.95 1.66 -8.98
C PHE A 87 10.44 1.52 -8.95
N HIS A 88 9.96 0.47 -8.28
CA HIS A 88 8.57 0.32 -7.94
C HIS A 88 8.30 0.93 -6.57
N TYR A 89 7.33 1.84 -6.52
CA TYR A 89 6.79 2.39 -5.29
C TYR A 89 5.40 1.83 -5.04
N GLU A 90 5.10 1.61 -3.77
CA GLU A 90 3.77 1.25 -3.28
C GLU A 90 3.23 2.35 -2.38
N PHE A 91 1.96 2.23 -2.02
CA PHE A 91 1.27 3.17 -1.16
C PHE A 91 0.79 2.46 0.11
N ASP A 92 1.22 2.95 1.27
CA ASP A 92 0.73 2.48 2.55
C ASP A 92 -0.50 3.30 2.98
N LEU A 93 -1.64 2.64 3.08
CA LEU A 93 -2.93 3.28 3.37
C LEU A 93 -3.03 3.81 4.79
N VAL A 94 -2.26 3.27 5.74
CA VAL A 94 -2.33 3.69 7.16
C VAL A 94 -1.51 4.95 7.41
N SER A 95 -0.29 5.02 6.85
CA SER A 95 0.54 6.22 6.91
C SER A 95 0.09 7.30 5.92
N GLY A 96 -0.54 6.90 4.81
CA GLY A 96 -0.91 7.79 3.74
C GLY A 96 0.27 8.21 2.86
N LYS A 97 1.37 7.45 2.90
CA LYS A 97 2.63 7.77 2.22
C LYS A 97 3.05 6.69 1.23
N ARG A 98 3.84 7.11 0.24
CA ARG A 98 4.50 6.23 -0.72
C ARG A 98 5.76 5.63 -0.12
N TYR A 99 6.09 4.40 -0.46
CA TYR A 99 7.33 3.74 -0.02
C TYR A 99 7.95 2.90 -1.13
N PHE A 100 9.27 2.74 -1.09
CA PHE A 100 9.99 1.86 -2.00
C PHE A 100 9.66 0.39 -1.75
N SER A 101 9.23 -0.31 -2.80
CA SER A 101 8.97 -1.75 -2.78
C SER A 101 10.19 -2.52 -3.27
N HIS A 102 10.62 -2.26 -4.52
CA HIS A 102 11.75 -2.95 -5.13
C HIS A 102 12.31 -2.17 -6.33
N SER A 103 13.50 -2.54 -6.79
CA SER A 103 14.06 -2.07 -8.06
C SER A 103 13.57 -2.98 -9.18
N TYR A 104 13.15 -2.38 -10.29
CA TYR A 104 12.93 -3.16 -11.50
C TYR A 104 14.26 -3.64 -12.08
N CYS A 105 14.18 -4.66 -12.93
CA CYS A 105 15.30 -5.25 -13.62
C CYS A 105 14.80 -5.94 -14.88
N LYS A 106 15.74 -6.43 -15.69
CA LYS A 106 15.42 -7.21 -16.88
C LYS A 106 14.75 -8.53 -16.50
N GLU A 107 13.51 -8.70 -16.92
CA GLU A 107 12.67 -9.86 -16.68
C GLU A 107 12.16 -10.43 -18.00
N SER A 108 12.07 -11.76 -18.09
CA SER A 108 11.35 -12.44 -19.17
C SER A 108 9.87 -12.57 -18.83
N ASP A 109 9.01 -12.53 -19.84
CA ASP A 109 7.59 -12.82 -19.63
C ASP A 109 7.37 -14.30 -19.31
N VAL A 110 6.91 -14.61 -18.09
CA VAL A 110 6.61 -15.99 -17.67
C VAL A 110 5.50 -16.63 -18.50
N TRP A 111 4.61 -15.81 -19.08
CA TRP A 111 3.52 -16.27 -19.95
C TRP A 111 3.95 -16.49 -21.39
N LYS A 112 5.21 -16.15 -21.75
CA LYS A 112 5.79 -16.29 -23.11
C LYS A 112 4.96 -15.59 -24.19
N SER A 113 4.27 -14.51 -23.83
CA SER A 113 3.45 -13.70 -24.74
C SER A 113 4.19 -12.49 -25.31
N TYR A 114 5.32 -12.14 -24.70
CA TYR A 114 6.24 -11.09 -25.12
C TYR A 114 7.68 -11.57 -25.03
N GLU A 115 8.41 -11.53 -26.15
CA GLU A 115 9.78 -12.05 -26.25
C GLU A 115 10.86 -11.08 -25.74
N PRO A 116 10.77 -9.75 -25.96
CA PRO A 116 11.76 -8.82 -25.42
C PRO A 116 11.77 -8.78 -23.89
N SER A 117 12.91 -8.37 -23.32
CA SER A 117 13.04 -8.23 -21.87
C SER A 117 12.26 -7.02 -21.35
N LEU A 118 11.46 -7.21 -20.32
CA LEU A 118 10.77 -6.17 -19.56
C LEU A 118 11.76 -5.54 -18.57
N SER A 119 11.84 -4.21 -18.47
CA SER A 119 12.81 -3.57 -17.56
C SER A 119 12.26 -2.40 -16.77
N THR A 120 11.42 -1.57 -17.36
CA THR A 120 10.80 -0.41 -16.70
C THR A 120 9.34 -0.31 -17.13
N PRO A 121 8.45 0.29 -16.31
CA PRO A 121 7.03 0.33 -16.62
C PRO A 121 6.76 1.19 -17.86
N PRO A 122 6.06 0.69 -18.89
CA PRO A 122 5.66 1.47 -20.07
C PRO A 122 4.43 2.36 -19.81
N TYR A 123 4.09 2.60 -18.54
CA TYR A 123 2.95 3.39 -18.08
C TYR A 123 3.22 3.96 -16.69
N THR A 124 2.39 4.91 -16.26
CA THR A 124 2.40 5.42 -14.88
C THR A 124 1.36 4.67 -14.03
N GLU A 125 1.72 4.26 -12.81
CA GLU A 125 0.80 3.71 -11.81
C GLU A 125 0.32 4.79 -10.85
N ALA A 126 -0.97 4.76 -10.54
CA ALA A 126 -1.62 5.70 -9.64
C ALA A 126 -2.78 5.05 -8.88
N PHE A 127 -3.40 5.79 -7.96
CA PHE A 127 -4.65 5.42 -7.33
C PHE A 127 -5.65 6.59 -7.28
N VAL A 128 -6.93 6.26 -7.11
CA VAL A 128 -7.99 7.25 -6.86
C VAL A 128 -8.10 7.52 -5.35
N PRO A 129 -7.87 8.75 -4.87
CA PRO A 129 -8.06 9.08 -3.45
C PRO A 129 -9.46 8.73 -2.96
N ARG A 130 -9.59 8.35 -1.68
CA ARG A 130 -10.85 7.98 -1.01
C ARG A 130 -11.64 6.83 -1.63
N LEU A 131 -11.21 6.24 -2.73
CA LEU A 131 -11.88 5.12 -3.36
C LEU A 131 -11.11 3.83 -3.10
N LEU A 132 -11.71 2.94 -2.31
CA LEU A 132 -11.21 1.59 -2.15
C LEU A 132 -11.76 0.68 -3.25
N ASP A 133 -10.99 -0.34 -3.62
CA ASP A 133 -11.41 -1.43 -4.50
C ASP A 133 -12.08 -2.58 -3.70
N GLN A 134 -12.50 -3.62 -4.40
CA GLN A 134 -13.09 -4.85 -3.81
C GLN A 134 -12.13 -5.63 -2.88
N LEU A 135 -10.81 -5.41 -2.98
CA LEU A 135 -9.82 -5.97 -2.05
C LEU A 135 -9.57 -5.03 -0.86
N LYS A 136 -10.29 -3.90 -0.79
CA LYS A 136 -10.19 -2.85 0.21
C LYS A 136 -8.78 -2.21 0.23
N MET A 137 -8.21 -2.07 -0.95
CA MET A 137 -6.99 -1.30 -1.24
C MET A 137 -7.36 -0.06 -2.05
N PRO A 138 -6.52 0.98 -2.15
CA PRO A 138 -6.81 2.11 -3.05
C PRO A 138 -7.05 1.64 -4.49
N GLN A 139 -8.09 2.19 -5.13
CA GLN A 139 -8.46 1.82 -6.50
C GLN A 139 -7.34 2.15 -7.47
N LYS A 140 -6.69 1.10 -7.99
CA LYS A 140 -5.54 1.20 -8.90
C LYS A 140 -5.94 1.79 -10.26
N VAL A 141 -5.08 2.64 -10.80
CA VAL A 141 -5.17 3.23 -12.13
C VAL A 141 -3.84 3.08 -12.86
N VAL A 142 -3.89 2.68 -14.12
CA VAL A 142 -2.77 2.67 -15.07
C VAL A 142 -2.98 3.80 -16.06
N ILE A 143 -1.99 4.67 -16.21
CA ILE A 143 -2.09 5.92 -16.98
C ILE A 143 -1.05 5.93 -18.10
N PHE A 144 -1.49 6.28 -19.31
CA PHE A 144 -0.60 6.57 -20.45
C PHE A 144 -0.54 8.07 -20.72
N GLY A 145 0.68 8.56 -20.86
CA GLY A 145 0.97 9.97 -21.09
C GLY A 145 2.36 10.31 -20.56
N ASP A 146 3.02 11.25 -21.20
CA ASP A 146 4.35 11.72 -20.79
C ASP A 146 4.28 12.32 -19.38
N ARG A 147 5.34 12.07 -18.59
CA ARG A 147 5.50 12.50 -17.20
C ARG A 147 5.26 14.00 -17.02
N GLN A 148 5.64 14.83 -17.99
CA GLN A 148 5.41 16.28 -17.94
C GLN A 148 3.93 16.67 -17.88
N TYR A 149 3.01 15.77 -18.27
CA TYR A 149 1.55 15.97 -18.20
C TYR A 149 0.91 15.27 -16.99
N LEU A 150 1.71 14.63 -16.14
CA LEU A 150 1.27 13.81 -15.01
C LEU A 150 1.93 14.22 -13.69
N SER A 151 2.70 15.32 -13.68
CA SER A 151 3.13 16.02 -12.50
C SER A 151 3.42 17.48 -12.84
N SER A 152 3.20 18.38 -11.87
CA SER A 152 3.56 19.79 -12.00
C SER A 152 5.08 20.02 -12.01
N GLU A 153 5.84 19.13 -11.37
CA GLU A 153 7.30 19.25 -11.19
C GLU A 153 8.01 17.87 -11.28
N SER A 154 9.24 17.79 -10.75
CA SER A 154 9.92 16.51 -10.56
C SER A 154 9.22 15.66 -9.50
N PHE A 155 8.68 14.52 -9.92
CA PHE A 155 8.24 13.45 -8.99
C PHE A 155 9.30 13.12 -7.91
N PRO A 156 8.90 12.84 -6.66
CA PRO A 156 7.51 12.73 -6.17
C PRO A 156 6.87 14.08 -5.85
N GLN A 157 5.57 14.21 -6.11
CA GLN A 157 4.76 15.36 -5.67
C GLN A 157 3.50 14.87 -4.94
N ASP A 158 3.17 15.54 -3.85
CA ASP A 158 1.96 15.29 -3.06
C ASP A 158 0.81 16.07 -3.68
N GLU A 159 0.32 15.59 -4.83
CA GLU A 159 -0.72 16.24 -5.61
C GLU A 159 -1.65 15.24 -6.29
N THR A 160 -2.83 15.71 -6.70
CA THR A 160 -3.68 14.98 -7.65
C THR A 160 -3.57 15.55 -9.04
N VAL A 161 -3.61 14.67 -10.04
CA VAL A 161 -3.70 15.03 -11.47
C VAL A 161 -5.00 14.48 -12.07
N ARG A 162 -5.57 15.19 -13.03
CA ARG A 162 -6.80 14.76 -13.72
C ARG A 162 -6.49 13.89 -14.93
N VAL A 163 -7.12 12.72 -15.00
CA VAL A 163 -6.95 11.76 -16.10
C VAL A 163 -8.28 11.37 -16.72
N ARG A 164 -8.26 10.93 -17.98
CA ARG A 164 -9.44 10.40 -18.68
C ARG A 164 -9.44 8.88 -18.66
N VAL A 165 -10.47 8.26 -18.10
CA VAL A 165 -10.66 6.81 -18.15
C VAL A 165 -11.08 6.38 -19.56
N ILE A 166 -10.38 5.38 -20.08
CA ILE A 166 -10.60 4.78 -21.40
C ILE A 166 -11.09 3.33 -21.32
N GLY A 167 -11.12 2.74 -20.12
CA GLY A 167 -11.57 1.38 -19.87
C GLY A 167 -11.14 0.86 -18.50
N GLY A 168 -11.39 -0.42 -18.26
CA GLY A 168 -10.84 -1.17 -17.14
C GLY A 168 -10.56 -2.62 -17.50
N MET A 169 -9.75 -3.31 -16.71
CA MET A 169 -9.51 -4.75 -16.81
C MET A 169 -9.54 -5.40 -15.43
N ILE A 170 -9.82 -6.70 -15.37
CA ILE A 170 -9.76 -7.45 -14.12
C ILE A 170 -8.35 -8.01 -13.97
N GLU A 171 -7.61 -7.53 -12.99
CA GLU A 171 -6.34 -8.13 -12.55
C GLU A 171 -6.64 -9.24 -11.55
N GLN A 172 -6.11 -10.42 -11.82
CA GLN A 172 -6.16 -11.54 -10.89
C GLN A 172 -4.77 -11.78 -10.30
N PHE A 173 -4.73 -12.03 -9.00
CA PHE A 173 -3.50 -12.28 -8.25
C PHE A 173 -3.58 -13.57 -7.41
N CYS A 174 -2.50 -14.35 -7.49
CA CYS A 174 -2.30 -15.59 -6.74
C CYS A 174 -1.45 -15.33 -5.49
N ASP A 175 -2.10 -15.37 -4.32
CA ASP A 175 -1.44 -15.07 -3.05
C ASP A 175 -0.52 -16.20 -2.59
N SER A 176 -1.03 -17.44 -2.66
CA SER A 176 -0.29 -18.66 -2.30
C SER A 176 -0.43 -19.68 -3.43
N PHE A 177 0.68 -20.05 -4.04
CA PHE A 177 0.73 -21.07 -5.09
C PHE A 177 0.49 -22.49 -4.49
N PRO A 178 -0.19 -23.41 -5.20
CA PRO A 178 -0.78 -23.26 -6.54
C PRO A 178 -2.16 -22.59 -6.55
N CYS A 179 -2.39 -21.73 -7.55
CA CYS A 179 -3.72 -21.19 -7.91
C CYS A 179 -4.24 -21.89 -9.18
N ASP A 180 -4.38 -23.20 -9.07
CA ASP A 180 -4.94 -24.14 -10.06
C ASP A 180 -6.45 -23.91 -10.31
N GLU A 181 -7.21 -23.49 -9.30
CA GLU A 181 -8.64 -23.19 -9.41
C GLU A 181 -8.95 -21.70 -9.48
N ASN A 182 -9.98 -21.31 -10.26
CA ASN A 182 -10.45 -19.92 -10.35
C ASN A 182 -10.80 -19.29 -8.98
N LYS A 183 -11.27 -20.08 -8.01
CA LYS A 183 -11.61 -19.62 -6.66
C LYS A 183 -10.40 -19.24 -5.80
N LYS A 184 -9.18 -19.59 -6.22
CA LYS A 184 -7.92 -19.26 -5.52
C LYS A 184 -7.32 -17.93 -5.98
N TRP A 185 -7.87 -17.33 -7.05
CA TRP A 185 -7.45 -16.03 -7.57
C TRP A 185 -8.23 -14.89 -6.91
N ASN A 186 -7.51 -14.02 -6.21
CA ASN A 186 -8.08 -12.74 -5.79
C ASN A 186 -8.19 -11.84 -7.03
N SER A 187 -9.31 -11.13 -7.17
CA SER A 187 -9.57 -10.31 -8.36
C SER A 187 -9.76 -8.85 -7.99
N ARG A 188 -9.25 -7.95 -8.84
CA ARG A 188 -9.51 -6.52 -8.74
C ARG A 188 -9.73 -5.84 -10.07
N LEU A 189 -10.58 -4.81 -10.07
CA LEU A 189 -10.66 -3.90 -11.21
C LEU A 189 -9.44 -2.97 -11.22
N VAL A 190 -8.80 -2.85 -12.38
CA VAL A 190 -7.78 -1.84 -12.67
C VAL A 190 -8.34 -0.89 -13.71
N LEU A 191 -8.35 0.40 -13.42
CA LEU A 191 -8.78 1.42 -14.38
C LEU A 191 -7.64 1.75 -15.32
N PHE A 192 -7.93 1.90 -16.60
CA PHE A 192 -6.98 2.34 -17.62
C PHE A 192 -7.36 3.75 -18.05
N ALA A 193 -6.39 4.65 -18.02
CA ALA A 193 -6.60 6.07 -18.27
C ALA A 193 -5.49 6.66 -19.16
N VAL A 194 -5.74 7.85 -19.68
CA VAL A 194 -4.75 8.64 -20.41
C VAL A 194 -4.69 10.07 -19.85
N SER A 195 -3.53 10.74 -19.99
CA SER A 195 -3.47 12.18 -19.75
C SER A 195 -4.26 12.91 -20.85
N PRO A 196 -5.27 13.72 -20.51
CA PRO A 196 -6.01 14.50 -21.51
C PRO A 196 -5.21 15.69 -22.03
N LEU A 197 -4.14 16.08 -21.33
CA LEU A 197 -3.26 17.19 -21.70
C LEU A 197 -2.17 16.76 -22.69
N ASP A 198 -1.83 15.47 -22.71
CA ASP A 198 -0.85 14.93 -23.63
C ASP A 198 -1.39 14.89 -25.07
N PRO A 199 -0.78 15.62 -26.02
CA PRO A 199 -1.19 15.62 -27.42
C PRO A 199 -1.23 14.22 -28.04
N ALA A 200 -0.34 13.30 -27.64
CA ALA A 200 -0.31 11.94 -28.15
C ALA A 200 -1.58 11.14 -27.79
N TYR A 201 -2.24 11.49 -26.68
CA TYR A 201 -3.42 10.78 -26.18
C TYR A 201 -4.70 11.61 -26.13
N LYS A 202 -4.68 12.86 -26.60
CA LYS A 202 -5.82 13.79 -26.60
C LYS A 202 -7.10 13.17 -27.16
N ASP A 203 -7.01 12.45 -28.27
CA ASP A 203 -8.15 11.81 -28.97
C ASP A 203 -8.34 10.32 -28.60
N THR A 204 -7.63 9.84 -27.58
CA THR A 204 -7.76 8.46 -27.09
C THR A 204 -8.92 8.38 -26.11
N HIS A 205 -10.04 7.78 -26.54
CA HIS A 205 -11.27 7.68 -25.74
C HIS A 205 -11.67 6.24 -25.39
N SER A 206 -10.94 5.25 -25.90
CA SER A 206 -11.20 3.84 -25.66
C SER A 206 -9.91 3.03 -25.66
N PHE A 207 -10.00 1.84 -25.11
CA PHE A 207 -8.92 0.86 -25.19
C PHE A 207 -8.53 0.50 -26.64
N ALA A 208 -9.51 0.38 -27.54
CA ALA A 208 -9.26 0.07 -28.95
C ALA A 208 -8.45 1.16 -29.66
N THR A 209 -8.62 2.43 -29.27
CA THR A 209 -7.79 3.54 -29.76
C THR A 209 -6.43 3.60 -29.09
N LEU A 210 -6.33 3.17 -27.83
CA LEU A 210 -5.07 3.14 -27.10
C LEU A 210 -4.10 2.10 -27.69
N ILE A 211 -4.57 0.86 -27.90
CA ILE A 211 -3.71 -0.24 -28.40
C ILE A 211 -3.13 0.00 -29.80
N LYS A 212 -3.65 0.98 -30.54
CA LYS A 212 -3.07 1.43 -31.82
C LYS A 212 -1.85 2.33 -31.65
N LYS A 213 -1.64 2.88 -30.45
CA LYS A 213 -0.59 3.86 -30.13
C LYS A 213 0.52 3.30 -29.24
N ILE A 214 0.33 2.11 -28.69
CA ILE A 214 1.25 1.49 -27.72
C ILE A 214 1.48 0.02 -28.05
N ASP A 215 2.59 -0.54 -27.59
CA ASP A 215 2.76 -1.99 -27.58
C ASP A 215 1.95 -2.61 -26.43
N TRP A 216 0.74 -3.06 -26.74
CA TRP A 216 -0.13 -3.69 -25.75
C TRP A 216 0.45 -5.01 -25.21
N LYS A 217 1.24 -5.75 -26.00
CA LYS A 217 1.85 -7.01 -25.54
C LYS A 217 2.88 -6.72 -24.46
N GLU A 218 3.72 -5.70 -24.67
CA GLU A 218 4.67 -5.24 -23.66
C GLU A 218 3.96 -4.81 -22.38
N VAL A 219 2.93 -3.96 -22.49
CA VAL A 219 2.19 -3.44 -21.34
C VAL A 219 1.54 -4.56 -20.53
N LYS A 220 0.89 -5.51 -21.22
CA LYS A 220 0.27 -6.67 -20.57
C LYS A 220 1.34 -7.52 -19.87
N ALA A 221 2.42 -7.86 -20.57
CA ALA A 221 3.51 -8.65 -20.01
C ALA A 221 4.13 -7.95 -18.79
N PHE A 222 4.30 -6.63 -18.84
CA PHE A 222 4.80 -5.86 -17.69
C PHE A 222 3.85 -5.94 -16.49
N LEU A 223 2.55 -5.70 -16.69
CA LEU A 223 1.54 -5.78 -15.61
C LEU A 223 1.47 -7.17 -14.95
N GLU A 224 1.74 -8.23 -15.71
CA GLU A 224 1.67 -9.62 -15.25
C GLU A 224 2.96 -10.14 -14.59
N ASN A 225 4.11 -9.47 -14.81
CA ASN A 225 5.42 -9.94 -14.34
C ASN A 225 6.15 -8.98 -13.40
N ALA A 226 5.95 -7.67 -13.52
CA ALA A 226 6.79 -6.66 -12.87
C ALA A 226 6.61 -6.56 -11.36
N ARG A 227 5.63 -7.25 -10.77
CA ARG A 227 5.41 -7.34 -9.32
C ARG A 227 5.99 -8.61 -8.70
N GLY A 228 6.78 -9.35 -9.48
CA GLY A 228 7.36 -10.61 -9.08
C GLY A 228 6.45 -11.80 -9.33
N ARG A 229 7.06 -12.97 -9.20
CA ARG A 229 6.48 -14.28 -9.44
C ARG A 229 6.76 -15.21 -8.26
N THR A 230 6.08 -16.35 -8.22
CA THR A 230 6.42 -17.37 -7.23
C THR A 230 7.66 -18.12 -7.74
N ILE A 231 8.69 -18.18 -6.91
CA ILE A 231 9.95 -18.89 -7.23
C ILE A 231 10.03 -20.11 -6.32
N ASN A 232 10.06 -21.30 -6.92
CA ASN A 232 10.30 -22.56 -6.21
C ASN A 232 11.49 -23.28 -6.88
N ASP A 233 12.59 -23.42 -6.16
CA ASP A 233 13.88 -23.91 -6.66
C ASP A 233 14.33 -23.19 -7.95
N ARG A 234 14.10 -23.82 -9.11
CA ARG A 234 14.43 -23.29 -10.45
C ARG A 234 13.19 -23.00 -11.31
N SER A 235 12.00 -23.20 -10.76
CA SER A 235 10.74 -23.00 -11.46
C SER A 235 10.12 -21.66 -11.11
N PHE A 236 9.59 -20.99 -12.12
CA PHE A 236 8.96 -19.68 -12.04
C PHE A 236 7.48 -19.81 -12.37
N TYR A 237 6.61 -19.42 -11.44
CA TYR A 237 5.16 -19.49 -11.64
C TYR A 237 4.53 -18.11 -11.61
N PRO A 238 3.64 -17.79 -12.57
CA PRO A 238 2.98 -16.50 -12.62
C PRO A 238 2.18 -16.24 -11.34
N ALA A 239 2.24 -15.00 -10.87
CA ALA A 239 1.45 -14.53 -9.74
C ALA A 239 0.32 -13.59 -10.16
N TYR A 240 0.40 -12.99 -11.34
CA TYR A 240 -0.56 -12.01 -11.84
C TYR A 240 -1.01 -12.36 -13.26
N ARG A 241 -2.28 -12.06 -13.56
CA ARG A 241 -2.83 -12.10 -14.92
C ARG A 241 -3.90 -11.04 -15.12
N LEU A 242 -4.01 -10.50 -16.33
CA LEU A 242 -5.08 -9.60 -16.72
C LEU A 242 -6.12 -10.33 -17.56
N ILE A 243 -7.38 -10.24 -17.16
CA ILE A 243 -8.50 -10.85 -17.86
C ILE A 243 -9.63 -9.84 -18.04
N GLY A 244 -10.35 -9.98 -19.14
CA GLY A 244 -11.54 -9.19 -19.44
C GLY A 244 -11.25 -7.71 -19.69
N GLN A 245 -12.03 -7.14 -20.60
CA GLN A 245 -12.02 -5.70 -20.84
C GLN A 245 -13.39 -5.14 -20.47
N VAL A 246 -13.39 -3.99 -19.79
CA VAL A 246 -14.58 -3.28 -19.37
C VAL A 246 -14.59 -1.90 -20.04
N PHE A 247 -15.71 -1.55 -20.67
CA PHE A 247 -15.87 -0.23 -21.30
C PHE A 247 -15.77 0.91 -20.27
N PRO A 248 -15.27 2.10 -20.65
CA PRO A 248 -14.90 3.15 -19.70
C PRO A 248 -16.00 3.54 -18.70
N THR A 249 -17.21 3.84 -19.18
CA THR A 249 -18.33 4.21 -18.30
C THR A 249 -18.72 3.06 -17.36
N LYS A 250 -18.71 1.82 -17.84
CA LYS A 250 -19.00 0.63 -17.02
C LYS A 250 -17.88 0.39 -16.00
N ALA A 251 -16.63 0.61 -16.38
CA ALA A 251 -15.48 0.45 -15.48
C ALA A 251 -15.56 1.45 -14.31
N MET A 252 -15.86 2.72 -14.58
CA MET A 252 -16.04 3.72 -13.50
C MET A 252 -17.21 3.38 -12.57
N LYS A 253 -18.35 2.95 -13.14
CA LYS A 253 -19.50 2.49 -12.33
C LYS A 253 -19.15 1.28 -11.47
N MET A 254 -18.51 0.27 -12.05
CA MET A 254 -18.05 -0.91 -11.32
C MET A 254 -17.06 -0.56 -10.21
N ALA A 255 -16.13 0.37 -10.43
CA ALA A 255 -15.20 0.83 -9.39
C ALA A 255 -15.94 1.44 -8.19
N LEU A 256 -17.01 2.21 -8.43
CA LEU A 256 -17.82 2.81 -7.38
C LEU A 256 -18.75 1.80 -6.69
N GLU A 257 -19.35 0.90 -7.46
CA GLU A 257 -20.31 -0.11 -6.97
C GLU A 257 -19.63 -1.25 -6.19
N MET A 258 -18.49 -1.75 -6.67
CA MET A 258 -17.74 -2.84 -6.02
C MET A 258 -16.76 -2.32 -4.96
N GLY A 259 -16.40 -1.05 -5.05
CA GLY A 259 -15.48 -0.37 -4.16
C GLY A 259 -16.16 0.27 -2.95
N HIS A 260 -15.52 1.30 -2.41
CA HIS A 260 -16.10 2.20 -1.42
C HIS A 260 -15.47 3.59 -1.54
N LEU A 261 -16.27 4.59 -1.91
CA LEU A 261 -15.85 5.99 -1.95
C LEU A 261 -16.21 6.67 -0.62
N PHE A 262 -15.20 7.07 0.16
CA PHE A 262 -15.42 7.76 1.42
C PHE A 262 -15.91 9.20 1.21
N SER A 263 -17.04 9.53 1.83
CA SER A 263 -17.43 10.92 2.06
C SER A 263 -16.60 11.58 3.17
N ASP A 264 -16.61 12.91 3.23
CA ASP A 264 -15.94 13.67 4.30
C ASP A 264 -16.45 13.27 5.70
N ARG A 265 -17.77 13.00 5.81
CA ARG A 265 -18.41 12.60 7.06
C ARG A 265 -17.98 11.18 7.46
N GLU A 266 -17.96 10.24 6.53
CA GLU A 266 -17.52 8.87 6.80
C GLU A 266 -16.05 8.81 7.20
N ALA A 267 -15.17 9.51 6.49
CA ALA A 267 -13.74 9.57 6.83
C ALA A 267 -13.53 10.11 8.26
N LYS A 268 -14.18 11.23 8.61
CA LYS A 268 -14.12 11.79 9.98
C LYS A 268 -14.69 10.83 11.03
N THR A 269 -15.75 10.10 10.69
CA THR A 269 -16.42 9.15 11.60
C THR A 269 -15.56 7.91 11.81
N LEU A 270 -14.96 7.36 10.76
CA LEU A 270 -13.99 6.27 10.80
C LEU A 270 -12.84 6.63 11.74
N ARG A 271 -12.21 7.80 11.54
CA ARG A 271 -11.10 8.26 12.37
C ARG A 271 -11.49 8.35 13.85
N ARG A 272 -12.55 9.07 14.19
CA ARG A 272 -13.01 9.24 15.59
C ARG A 272 -13.37 7.91 16.25
N SER A 273 -14.06 7.03 15.54
CA SER A 273 -14.40 5.70 16.04
C SER A 273 -13.15 4.88 16.34
N CYS A 274 -12.14 4.96 15.47
CA CYS A 274 -10.87 4.25 15.67
C CYS A 274 -10.06 4.81 16.83
N GLU A 275 -9.96 6.13 16.96
CA GLU A 275 -9.36 6.79 18.12
C GLU A 275 -10.01 6.33 19.43
N ASN A 276 -11.34 6.17 19.46
CA ASN A 276 -12.05 5.65 20.63
C ASN A 276 -11.70 4.18 20.93
N VAL A 277 -11.61 3.32 19.90
CA VAL A 277 -11.19 1.92 20.07
C VAL A 277 -9.76 1.83 20.59
N TYR A 278 -8.86 2.67 20.07
CA TYR A 278 -7.48 2.76 20.57
C TYR A 278 -7.43 3.22 22.02
N GLN A 279 -8.26 4.19 22.40
CA GLN A 279 -8.36 4.61 23.80
C GLN A 279 -8.82 3.48 24.71
N LYS A 280 -9.77 2.62 24.28
CA LYS A 280 -10.18 1.44 25.07
C LYS A 280 -9.03 0.48 25.30
N LEU A 281 -8.14 0.31 24.32
CA LEU A 281 -6.97 -0.55 24.44
C LEU A 281 -5.88 0.06 25.35
N TYR A 282 -5.68 1.39 25.29
CA TYR A 282 -4.79 2.07 26.23
C TYR A 282 -5.30 1.97 27.67
N ASN A 283 -6.59 2.20 27.89
CA ASN A 283 -7.17 2.07 29.24
C ASN A 283 -6.99 0.67 29.78
N LEU A 284 -7.21 -0.38 28.98
CA LEU A 284 -6.93 -1.76 29.39
C LEU A 284 -5.50 -1.94 29.92
N LYS A 285 -4.50 -1.39 29.23
CA LYS A 285 -3.11 -1.47 29.66
C LYS A 285 -2.93 -0.75 31.01
N THR A 286 -3.51 0.44 31.17
CA THR A 286 -3.44 1.23 32.40
C THR A 286 -4.11 0.51 33.58
N ASP A 287 -5.33 0.03 33.41
CA ASP A 287 -6.14 -0.64 34.45
C ASP A 287 -5.37 -1.85 35.00
N VAL A 288 -4.79 -2.69 34.12
CA VAL A 288 -4.00 -3.86 34.53
C VAL A 288 -2.73 -3.47 35.29
N LEU A 289 -2.05 -2.39 34.89
CA LEU A 289 -0.86 -1.89 35.57
C LEU A 289 -1.19 -1.28 36.95
N GLN A 290 -2.41 -0.78 37.13
CA GLN A 290 -2.94 -0.25 38.39
C GLN A 290 -3.62 -1.33 39.27
N ALA A 291 -3.31 -2.60 38.98
CA ALA A 291 -3.82 -3.77 39.68
C ALA A 291 -5.33 -4.05 39.53
N GLU A 292 -6.03 -3.40 38.61
CA GLU A 292 -7.43 -3.68 38.31
C GLU A 292 -7.55 -4.91 37.38
N GLY A 293 -7.51 -6.11 37.99
CA GLY A 293 -7.69 -7.38 37.28
C GLY A 293 -6.41 -7.99 36.69
N THR A 294 -6.57 -8.91 35.75
CA THR A 294 -5.45 -9.64 35.12
C THR A 294 -5.39 -9.38 33.62
N PHE A 295 -4.18 -9.37 33.06
CA PHE A 295 -3.98 -9.11 31.63
C PHE A 295 -4.77 -10.07 30.71
N PRO A 296 -4.78 -11.40 30.94
CA PRO A 296 -5.54 -12.32 30.11
C PRO A 296 -7.05 -12.04 30.13
N LYS A 297 -7.61 -11.77 31.31
CA LYS A 297 -9.04 -11.48 31.45
C LYS A 297 -9.42 -10.19 30.74
N ALA A 298 -8.64 -9.12 30.95
CA ALA A 298 -8.89 -7.83 30.33
C ALA A 298 -8.73 -7.91 28.81
N PHE A 299 -7.66 -8.55 28.31
CA PHE A 299 -7.44 -8.73 26.88
C PHE A 299 -8.52 -9.58 26.23
N HIS A 300 -8.94 -10.70 26.85
CA HIS A 300 -10.04 -11.50 26.33
C HIS A 300 -11.35 -10.70 26.23
N GLN A 301 -11.66 -9.84 27.21
CA GLN A 301 -12.83 -8.96 27.14
C GLN A 301 -12.72 -7.92 26.02
N PHE A 302 -11.55 -7.28 25.86
CA PHE A 302 -11.30 -6.37 24.75
C PHE A 302 -11.42 -7.10 23.42
N TYR A 303 -10.83 -8.29 23.31
CA TYR A 303 -10.85 -9.11 22.13
C TYR A 303 -12.29 -9.41 21.70
N LYS A 304 -13.09 -9.95 22.62
CA LYS A 304 -14.49 -10.28 22.36
C LYS A 304 -15.33 -9.08 21.90
N ARG A 305 -15.12 -7.90 22.50
CA ARG A 305 -15.97 -6.72 22.26
C ARG A 305 -15.51 -5.83 21.11
N TYR A 306 -14.21 -5.67 20.96
CA TYR A 306 -13.63 -4.60 20.13
C TYR A 306 -12.64 -5.10 19.08
N TRP A 307 -12.26 -6.39 19.06
CA TRP A 307 -11.21 -6.87 18.16
C TRP A 307 -11.49 -6.64 16.68
N ASN A 308 -12.71 -6.91 16.21
CA ASN A 308 -13.06 -6.70 14.80
C ASN A 308 -13.02 -5.20 14.41
N LEU A 309 -13.42 -4.31 15.33
CA LEU A 309 -13.30 -2.88 15.13
C LEU A 309 -11.82 -2.46 15.13
N PHE A 310 -11.02 -2.97 16.07
CA PHE A 310 -9.59 -2.71 16.15
C PHE A 310 -8.86 -3.17 14.89
N LYS A 311 -9.16 -4.37 14.36
CA LYS A 311 -8.64 -4.88 13.07
C LYS A 311 -9.00 -3.96 11.91
N THR A 312 -10.24 -3.50 11.86
CA THR A 312 -10.69 -2.55 10.82
C THR A 312 -9.94 -1.24 10.93
N CYS A 313 -9.78 -0.72 12.15
CA CYS A 313 -9.08 0.52 12.41
C CYS A 313 -7.61 0.45 12.03
N ARG A 314 -6.91 -0.63 12.40
CA ARG A 314 -5.50 -0.84 12.06
C ARG A 314 -5.23 -0.97 10.56
N ARG A 315 -6.27 -1.14 9.74
CA ARG A 315 -6.17 -1.14 8.28
C ARG A 315 -6.19 0.25 7.65
N TYR A 316 -6.79 1.24 8.33
CA TYR A 316 -7.08 2.56 7.72
C TYR A 316 -6.62 3.75 8.53
N VAL A 317 -6.49 3.60 9.85
CA VAL A 317 -6.26 4.71 10.78
C VAL A 317 -5.07 4.36 11.65
N ARG A 318 -4.08 5.25 11.66
CA ARG A 318 -2.91 5.15 12.53
C ARG A 318 -3.32 5.20 14.01
N ALA A 319 -2.74 4.34 14.85
CA ALA A 319 -3.14 4.24 16.26
C ALA A 319 -2.34 5.12 17.24
N SER A 320 -1.21 5.63 16.81
CA SER A 320 -0.27 6.31 17.70
C SER A 320 0.72 7.18 16.93
N SER A 321 1.19 8.22 17.63
CA SER A 321 2.32 9.02 17.21
C SER A 321 3.56 8.65 18.01
N ILE A 322 4.58 8.15 17.32
CA ILE A 322 5.86 7.76 17.95
C ILE A 322 6.57 8.95 18.59
N THR A 323 6.36 10.16 18.07
CA THR A 323 6.93 11.40 18.62
C THR A 323 6.17 11.91 19.84
N HIS A 324 4.92 11.48 20.04
CA HIS A 324 4.15 11.81 21.24
C HIS A 324 4.51 10.88 22.40
N ASN A 325 4.44 9.56 22.18
CA ASN A 325 4.82 8.57 23.18
C ASN A 325 5.30 7.28 22.50
N ALA A 326 6.61 7.06 22.51
CA ALA A 326 7.22 5.90 21.89
C ALA A 326 6.78 4.57 22.53
N LYS A 327 6.57 4.53 23.86
CA LYS A 327 6.16 3.30 24.56
C LYS A 327 4.75 2.87 24.15
N ASP A 328 3.84 3.83 24.02
CA ASP A 328 2.45 3.56 23.60
C ASP A 328 2.38 3.23 22.12
N HIS A 329 3.21 3.88 21.30
CA HIS A 329 3.38 3.51 19.91
C HIS A 329 3.82 2.06 19.75
N TRP A 330 4.91 1.65 20.39
CA TRP A 330 5.38 0.28 20.28
C TRP A 330 4.40 -0.74 20.85
N PHE A 331 3.71 -0.43 21.95
CA PHE A 331 2.61 -1.25 22.46
C PHE A 331 1.54 -1.48 21.37
N MET A 332 1.09 -0.43 20.68
CA MET A 332 0.12 -0.56 19.59
C MET A 332 0.64 -1.39 18.41
N GLU A 333 1.92 -1.28 18.07
CA GLU A 333 2.52 -2.05 16.97
C GLU A 333 2.70 -3.54 17.30
N TYR A 334 2.95 -3.89 18.56
CA TYR A 334 2.88 -5.29 19.02
C TYR A 334 1.45 -5.83 19.00
N MET A 335 0.45 -5.01 19.33
CA MET A 335 -0.96 -5.41 19.19
C MET A 335 -1.35 -5.62 17.72
N ALA A 336 -0.80 -4.82 16.82
CA ALA A 336 -0.96 -4.98 15.38
C ALA A 336 -0.29 -6.26 14.85
N SER A 337 0.89 -6.65 15.37
CA SER A 337 1.55 -7.89 14.96
C SER A 337 0.70 -9.13 15.25
N PHE A 338 -0.05 -9.14 16.36
CA PHE A 338 -1.03 -10.19 16.67
C PHE A 338 -2.15 -10.25 15.61
N ILE A 339 -2.69 -9.10 15.20
CA ILE A 339 -3.67 -9.01 14.10
C ILE A 339 -3.09 -9.61 12.82
N HIS A 340 -1.86 -9.23 12.48
CA HIS A 340 -1.22 -9.68 11.25
C HIS A 340 -0.99 -11.20 11.27
N ALA A 341 -0.62 -11.79 12.42
CA ALA A 341 -0.52 -13.24 12.57
C ALA A 341 -1.87 -13.93 12.30
N GLU A 342 -2.97 -13.42 12.88
CA GLU A 342 -4.33 -13.92 12.57
C GLU A 342 -4.70 -13.75 11.09
N GLN A 343 -4.41 -12.60 10.48
CA GLN A 343 -4.71 -12.33 9.07
C GLN A 343 -3.96 -13.30 8.16
N MET A 344 -2.74 -13.67 8.52
CA MET A 344 -1.92 -14.66 7.85
C MET A 344 -2.39 -16.11 8.06
N GLY A 345 -3.48 -16.32 8.81
CA GLY A 345 -4.07 -17.65 9.03
C GLY A 345 -3.41 -18.42 10.17
N TYR A 346 -2.80 -17.73 11.13
CA TYR A 346 -2.24 -18.36 12.33
C TYR A 346 -3.16 -18.18 13.54
N LEU A 347 -3.01 -19.08 14.50
CA LEU A 347 -3.69 -19.10 15.79
C LEU A 347 -2.62 -19.21 16.87
N TYR A 348 -2.70 -18.39 17.91
CA TYR A 348 -1.85 -18.54 19.08
C TYR A 348 -2.46 -19.54 20.06
N GLN A 349 -1.75 -20.65 20.29
CA GLN A 349 -2.11 -21.67 21.26
C GLN A 349 -1.45 -21.37 22.60
N CYS A 350 -2.27 -21.04 23.61
CA CYS A 350 -1.75 -20.60 24.90
C CYS A 350 -1.09 -21.69 25.73
N ARG A 351 -1.46 -22.96 25.52
CA ARG A 351 -0.86 -24.13 26.20
C ARG A 351 0.56 -24.41 25.71
N THR A 352 0.76 -24.39 24.39
CA THR A 352 2.07 -24.64 23.75
C THR A 352 2.91 -23.37 23.62
N LYS A 353 2.32 -22.20 23.96
CA LYS A 353 2.93 -20.88 23.86
C LYS A 353 3.44 -20.60 22.45
N ALA A 354 2.71 -21.00 21.40
CA ALA A 354 3.19 -20.97 20.02
C ALA A 354 2.11 -20.50 19.04
N TRP A 355 2.54 -19.81 17.98
CA TRP A 355 1.71 -19.54 16.81
C TRP A 355 1.74 -20.76 15.88
N VAL A 356 0.57 -21.34 15.63
CA VAL A 356 0.41 -22.49 14.74
C VAL A 356 -0.49 -22.12 13.57
N ARG A 357 -0.33 -22.81 12.43
CA ARG A 357 -1.21 -22.59 11.28
C ARG A 357 -2.62 -23.03 11.65
N ASN A 358 -3.59 -22.14 11.47
CA ASN A 358 -5.00 -22.44 11.66
C ASN A 358 -5.53 -23.03 10.35
N VAL A 359 -5.56 -24.37 10.28
CA VAL A 359 -5.98 -25.09 9.07
C VAL A 359 -7.46 -24.78 8.82
N GLU A 360 -7.80 -24.49 7.56
CA GLU A 360 -9.20 -24.36 7.17
C GLU A 360 -9.81 -25.76 7.08
N GLY A 361 -10.90 -26.00 7.80
CA GLY A 361 -11.66 -27.24 7.69
C GLY A 361 -12.36 -27.36 6.33
N VAL A 362 -13.09 -28.47 6.13
CA VAL A 362 -13.84 -28.79 4.90
C VAL A 362 -14.88 -27.71 4.54
N VAL A 363 -15.47 -27.10 5.56
CA VAL A 363 -16.22 -25.84 5.43
C VAL A 363 -15.20 -24.74 5.67
N LYS A 364 -15.10 -23.71 4.81
CA LYS A 364 -14.18 -22.54 4.88
C LYS A 364 -14.29 -21.67 6.15
N ARG A 365 -14.47 -22.29 7.31
CA ARG A 365 -14.32 -21.74 8.65
C ARG A 365 -13.03 -22.33 9.19
N ARG A 366 -12.21 -21.45 9.77
CA ARG A 366 -11.05 -21.86 10.55
C ARG A 366 -11.52 -22.80 11.66
N GLU A 367 -10.81 -23.91 11.85
CA GLU A 367 -11.23 -24.96 12.78
C GLU A 367 -11.35 -24.44 14.22
N ASN A 368 -10.49 -23.49 14.60
CA ASN A 368 -10.48 -22.91 15.94
C ASN A 368 -10.58 -21.39 15.93
N ALA A 369 -11.43 -20.85 16.81
CA ALA A 369 -11.55 -19.42 17.04
C ALA A 369 -10.50 -18.95 18.07
N GLN A 370 -9.71 -17.93 17.72
CA GLN A 370 -8.71 -17.35 18.63
C GLN A 370 -9.30 -16.90 19.97
N GLU A 371 -10.57 -16.46 20.00
CA GLU A 371 -11.28 -16.13 21.24
C GLU A 371 -11.33 -17.32 22.23
N GLU A 372 -11.51 -18.53 21.74
CA GLU A 372 -11.58 -19.74 22.58
C GLU A 372 -10.22 -20.10 23.18
N GLU A 373 -9.14 -19.99 22.39
CA GLU A 373 -7.78 -20.18 22.89
C GLU A 373 -7.40 -19.15 23.97
N LEU A 374 -7.90 -17.92 23.85
CA LEU A 374 -7.61 -16.84 24.79
C LEU A 374 -8.12 -17.12 26.21
N LYS A 375 -9.11 -17.99 26.38
CA LYS A 375 -9.64 -18.41 27.70
C LYS A 375 -8.60 -19.16 28.53
N PHE A 376 -7.64 -19.82 27.89
CA PHE A 376 -6.63 -20.66 28.54
C PHE A 376 -5.29 -19.95 28.75
N CYS A 377 -5.18 -18.67 28.40
CA CYS A 377 -3.93 -17.94 28.54
C CYS A 377 -3.66 -17.52 29.98
N THR A 378 -2.42 -17.75 30.42
CA THR A 378 -1.83 -17.07 31.57
C THR A 378 -1.27 -15.71 31.15
N SER A 379 -0.93 -14.85 32.11
CA SER A 379 -0.30 -13.56 31.81
C SER A 379 1.03 -13.75 31.09
N GLU A 380 1.81 -14.76 31.50
CA GLU A 380 3.05 -15.13 30.83
C GLU A 380 2.82 -15.56 29.36
N SER A 381 1.90 -16.51 29.13
CA SER A 381 1.59 -17.02 27.79
C SER A 381 1.11 -15.91 26.86
N LEU A 382 0.23 -15.04 27.35
CA LEU A 382 -0.28 -13.94 26.54
C LEU A 382 0.80 -12.90 26.21
N ASN A 383 1.69 -12.56 27.15
CA ASN A 383 2.81 -11.68 26.86
C ASN A 383 3.76 -12.27 25.79
N LEU A 384 4.03 -13.57 25.85
CA LEU A 384 4.83 -14.27 24.83
C LEU A 384 4.15 -14.27 23.46
N ALA A 385 2.82 -14.20 23.39
CA ALA A 385 2.08 -14.19 22.13
C ALA A 385 2.48 -13.01 21.23
N PHE A 386 2.59 -11.81 21.80
CA PHE A 386 2.91 -10.59 21.06
C PHE A 386 4.35 -10.58 20.55
N GLU A 387 5.30 -11.04 21.36
CA GLU A 387 6.70 -11.16 20.95
C GLU A 387 6.85 -12.25 19.86
N LYS A 388 6.24 -13.42 20.08
CA LYS A 388 6.30 -14.53 19.12
C LYS A 388 5.56 -14.24 17.81
N ALA A 389 4.62 -13.29 17.78
CA ALA A 389 3.99 -12.86 16.54
C ALA A 389 5.01 -12.21 15.58
N ILE A 390 5.99 -11.48 16.11
CA ILE A 390 7.09 -10.93 15.30
C ILE A 390 8.01 -12.06 14.83
N ASN A 391 8.36 -13.00 15.71
CA ASN A 391 9.18 -14.16 15.33
C ASN A 391 8.52 -15.00 14.23
N LEU A 392 7.19 -15.15 14.28
CA LEU A 392 6.42 -15.75 13.20
C LEU A 392 6.62 -15.01 11.88
N MET A 393 6.47 -13.68 11.87
CA MET A 393 6.69 -12.87 10.66
C MET A 393 8.12 -13.00 10.13
N THR A 394 9.12 -13.04 11.00
CA THR A 394 10.52 -13.31 10.64
C THR A 394 10.71 -14.69 10.01
N GLY A 395 10.06 -15.74 10.55
CA GLY A 395 10.07 -17.07 9.97
C GLY A 395 9.37 -17.14 8.59
N LEU A 396 8.26 -16.42 8.43
CA LEU A 396 7.55 -16.30 7.15
C LEU A 396 8.41 -15.58 6.09
N SER A 397 9.04 -14.46 6.48
CA SER A 397 9.99 -13.73 5.63
C SER A 397 11.14 -14.62 5.17
N SER A 398 11.77 -15.33 6.12
CA SER A 398 12.92 -16.21 5.84
C SER A 398 12.57 -17.39 4.92
N SER A 399 11.31 -17.82 4.93
CA SER A 399 10.80 -18.88 4.04
C SER A 399 10.22 -18.35 2.71
N GLY A 400 10.33 -17.05 2.43
CA GLY A 400 9.81 -16.44 1.20
C GLY A 400 8.29 -16.48 1.07
N ARG A 401 7.57 -16.67 2.20
CA ARG A 401 6.10 -16.64 2.24
C ARG A 401 5.62 -15.20 2.36
N SER A 402 4.32 -14.95 2.17
CA SER A 402 3.77 -13.63 2.50
C SER A 402 3.91 -13.35 4.00
N TYR A 403 4.28 -12.13 4.35
CA TYR A 403 4.48 -11.67 5.72
C TYR A 403 4.16 -10.17 5.81
N TYR A 404 4.11 -9.65 7.04
CA TYR A 404 4.08 -8.21 7.29
C TYR A 404 5.43 -7.78 7.84
N ARG A 405 5.89 -6.59 7.44
CA ARG A 405 7.09 -5.95 8.01
C ARG A 405 6.78 -4.53 8.43
N TYR A 406 7.42 -4.08 9.49
CA TYR A 406 7.30 -2.73 9.98
C TYR A 406 8.33 -1.83 9.31
N ILE A 407 7.89 -0.72 8.71
CA ILE A 407 8.76 0.29 8.11
C ILE A 407 8.70 1.53 9.00
N GLN A 408 9.83 1.95 9.56
CA GLN A 408 9.94 3.26 10.22
C GLN A 408 10.10 4.37 9.18
N TYR A 409 11.11 4.23 8.33
CA TYR A 409 11.48 5.18 7.29
C TYR A 409 11.67 4.47 5.97
N ASP A 410 11.18 5.09 4.91
CA ASP A 410 11.56 4.76 3.55
C ASP A 410 12.93 5.41 3.28
N SER A 411 14.01 4.73 3.66
CA SER A 411 15.38 5.25 3.64
C SER A 411 16.26 4.61 2.55
N GLY A 412 17.21 5.38 2.03
CA GLY A 412 18.23 4.92 1.06
C GLY A 412 18.17 5.69 -0.25
N ALA A 413 19.17 5.49 -1.13
CA ALA A 413 19.29 6.24 -2.39
C ALA A 413 18.13 6.04 -3.38
N LYS A 414 17.29 5.01 -3.17
CA LYS A 414 16.16 4.63 -4.04
C LYS A 414 14.81 5.02 -3.46
N SER A 415 14.79 5.46 -2.21
CA SER A 415 13.59 5.72 -1.43
C SER A 415 13.11 7.16 -1.62
N LEU A 416 11.89 7.44 -1.17
CA LEU A 416 11.30 8.79 -1.23
C LEU A 416 11.53 9.58 0.06
N GLY A 417 12.31 9.06 1.01
CA GLY A 417 12.60 9.72 2.29
C GLY A 417 11.40 9.83 3.24
N ASN A 418 10.30 9.14 2.96
CA ASN A 418 9.06 9.26 3.72
C ASN A 418 9.17 8.57 5.09
N LYS A 419 8.60 9.21 6.11
CA LYS A 419 8.35 8.57 7.40
C LYS A 419 7.08 7.74 7.31
N ILE A 420 7.17 6.41 7.49
CA ILE A 420 6.05 5.48 7.30
C ILE A 420 5.46 5.09 8.66
N TYR A 421 6.28 4.49 9.53
CA TYR A 421 5.90 3.93 10.84
C TYR A 421 4.64 3.06 10.79
N SER A 422 4.59 2.13 9.85
CA SER A 422 3.44 1.26 9.61
C SER A 422 3.89 -0.14 9.24
N TRP A 423 3.01 -1.12 9.48
CA TRP A 423 3.14 -2.47 8.96
C TRP A 423 2.69 -2.51 7.50
N VAL A 424 3.57 -2.92 6.61
CA VAL A 424 3.26 -3.16 5.20
C VAL A 424 3.30 -4.65 4.90
N ARG A 425 2.48 -5.07 3.94
CA ARG A 425 2.42 -6.48 3.52
C ARG A 425 3.43 -6.73 2.40
N ASP A 426 4.27 -7.74 2.58
CA ASP A 426 5.06 -8.33 1.51
C ASP A 426 4.42 -9.67 1.11
N ASN A 427 4.22 -9.89 -0.18
CA ASN A 427 3.54 -11.06 -0.72
C ASN A 427 4.49 -12.25 -1.01
N GLY A 428 5.79 -12.08 -0.71
CA GLY A 428 6.84 -13.07 -0.96
C GLY A 428 7.19 -13.28 -2.44
N LYS A 429 6.55 -12.53 -3.35
CA LYS A 429 6.83 -12.62 -4.79
C LYS A 429 8.10 -11.83 -5.09
N ARG A 430 8.90 -12.38 -6.01
CA ARG A 430 10.23 -11.85 -6.33
C ARG A 430 10.40 -11.76 -7.84
N LEU A 431 11.15 -10.75 -8.28
CA LEU A 431 11.67 -10.71 -9.64
C LEU A 431 12.74 -11.80 -9.81
N SER A 432 12.91 -12.33 -11.02
CA SER A 432 13.90 -13.37 -11.32
C SER A 432 15.34 -12.92 -11.03
N CYS A 433 15.62 -11.63 -11.20
CA CYS A 433 16.92 -11.03 -10.89
C CYS A 433 17.15 -10.75 -9.40
N GLU A 434 16.10 -10.83 -8.58
CA GLU A 434 16.10 -10.29 -7.22
C GLU A 434 16.78 -11.25 -6.26
N LYS A 435 17.84 -10.78 -5.59
CA LYS A 435 18.45 -11.51 -4.49
C LYS A 435 17.44 -11.65 -3.35
N PRO A 436 17.47 -12.75 -2.56
CA PRO A 436 16.62 -12.88 -1.38
C PRO A 436 16.69 -11.62 -0.51
N ARG A 437 15.54 -10.98 -0.30
CA ARG A 437 15.42 -9.77 0.52
C ARG A 437 15.81 -10.11 1.95
N LYS A 438 16.77 -9.37 2.52
CA LYS A 438 17.15 -9.43 3.94
C LYS A 438 16.66 -8.16 4.66
N TYR A 439 15.37 -7.89 4.57
CA TYR A 439 14.79 -6.79 5.35
C TYR A 439 14.54 -7.25 6.79
N SER A 440 14.88 -6.40 7.76
CA SER A 440 14.39 -6.62 9.12
C SER A 440 12.86 -6.52 9.10
N VAL A 441 12.20 -7.51 9.70
CA VAL A 441 10.74 -7.53 9.83
C VAL A 441 10.26 -6.49 10.84
N PHE A 442 11.07 -6.25 11.88
CA PHE A 442 10.77 -5.32 12.96
C PHE A 442 12.08 -4.70 13.48
N PRO A 443 12.08 -3.51 14.09
CA PRO A 443 13.28 -2.93 14.68
C PRO A 443 13.87 -3.84 15.77
N SER A 444 15.18 -4.09 15.71
CA SER A 444 15.86 -5.01 16.63
C SER A 444 16.07 -4.44 18.03
N ASP A 445 16.01 -3.12 18.17
CA ASP A 445 16.18 -2.34 19.40
C ASP A 445 14.86 -2.15 20.18
N VAL A 446 13.74 -2.65 19.64
CA VAL A 446 12.43 -2.56 20.26
C VAL A 446 12.05 -3.92 20.84
N THR A 447 11.69 -3.92 22.13
CA THR A 447 11.25 -5.11 22.84
C THR A 447 9.87 -4.92 23.46
N TRP A 448 9.13 -6.02 23.57
CA TRP A 448 7.84 -6.03 24.25
C TRP A 448 8.06 -5.78 25.73
N SER A 449 7.32 -4.82 26.30
CA SER A 449 7.28 -4.60 27.74
C SER A 449 6.14 -5.44 28.33
N PRO A 450 6.43 -6.47 29.15
CA PRO A 450 5.38 -7.34 29.67
C PRO A 450 4.35 -6.57 30.50
N ILE A 451 3.07 -6.81 30.21
CA ILE A 451 1.95 -6.27 31.00
C ILE A 451 1.71 -7.22 32.15
N LYS A 452 1.95 -6.74 33.38
CA LYS A 452 1.82 -7.49 34.62
C LYS A 452 1.06 -6.67 35.64
N ASN A 453 0.22 -7.34 36.42
CA ASN A 453 -0.35 -6.76 37.63
C ASN A 453 0.71 -6.87 38.75
N PRO A 454 1.16 -5.76 39.35
CA PRO A 454 2.22 -5.77 40.36
C PRO A 454 1.85 -6.54 41.65
N GLU A 455 0.57 -6.67 41.97
CA GLU A 455 0.07 -7.31 43.20
C GLU A 455 -0.16 -8.83 43.06
N ASN A 456 -0.05 -9.38 41.85
CA ASN A 456 -0.50 -10.74 41.52
C ASN A 456 0.61 -11.69 41.06
N LYS A 457 1.81 -11.59 41.64
CA LYS A 457 2.96 -12.45 41.27
C LYS A 457 2.70 -13.95 41.41
N ASP A 458 1.72 -14.38 42.23
CA ASP A 458 1.50 -15.80 42.59
C ASP A 458 0.07 -16.35 42.34
N LYS A 459 -0.83 -15.65 41.61
CA LYS A 459 -2.21 -16.13 41.36
C LYS A 459 -2.63 -16.07 39.89
N ASP A 460 -1.75 -16.49 38.98
CA ASP A 460 -2.04 -16.57 37.54
C ASP A 460 -2.87 -17.83 37.22
N VAL A 461 -4.07 -17.91 37.79
CA VAL A 461 -5.04 -19.00 37.49
C VAL A 461 -5.77 -18.62 36.21
N SER A 462 -5.73 -19.50 35.21
CA SER A 462 -6.38 -19.30 33.90
C SER A 462 -7.84 -18.87 34.04
N VAL A 463 -8.34 -18.10 33.06
CA VAL A 463 -9.60 -17.33 33.12
C VAL A 463 -10.84 -18.16 33.48
N TYR A 464 -10.78 -19.49 33.32
CA TYR A 464 -11.83 -20.44 33.67
C TYR A 464 -11.28 -21.78 34.16
N ILE A 465 -10.63 -21.83 35.33
CA ILE A 465 -10.62 -23.08 36.12
C ILE A 465 -11.64 -22.91 37.24
N ARG A 466 -12.84 -23.45 37.02
CA ARG A 466 -13.68 -24.04 38.04
C ARG A 466 -14.04 -25.44 37.58
#